data_AF-A0A258YF72-F1
#
_entry.id   AF-A0A258YF72-F1
#
_cell.length_a   1.000
_cell.length_b   1.000
_cell.length_c   1.000
_cell.angle_alpha   90.00
_cell.angle_beta   90.00
_cell.angle_gamma   90.00
#
_symmetry.space_group_name_H-M   'P 1'
#
loop_
_entity.id
_entity.type
_entity.pdbx_description
1 polymer ?
#
loop_
_entity_poly.entity_id
_entity_poly.type
_entity_poly.pdbx_seq_one_letter_code
_entity_poly.pdbx_strand_id
1 'polypeptide(L)'
;SSSQTKRIATGWFRSGKQIDNTTELTIPLIYGTLPSGSASYMFPTNNLFGNSSDNITSLTFVASSSANGALFEGGVNSKLTINNIKLNY
;
A
#
# COMPACT_ATOMS: atom_id res chain seq x y z
N SER A 1 -2.86 -29.40 2.50
CA SER A 1 -3.09 -28.33 1.53
C SER A 1 -2.47 -27.05 2.08
N SER A 2 -1.49 -26.46 1.41
CA SER A 2 -0.96 -25.16 1.85
C SER A 2 -2.01 -24.09 1.60
N SER A 3 -2.41 -23.36 2.65
CA SER A 3 -3.24 -22.17 2.49
C SER A 3 -2.44 -21.15 1.68
N GLN A 4 -2.86 -20.87 0.45
CA GLN A 4 -2.18 -19.90 -0.40
C GLN A 4 -2.72 -18.50 -0.12
N THR A 5 -1.83 -17.57 0.24
CA THR A 5 -2.18 -16.17 0.44
C THR A 5 -2.62 -15.54 -0.87
N LYS A 6 -3.80 -14.91 -0.88
CA LYS A 6 -4.32 -14.15 -2.02
C LYS A 6 -4.34 -12.66 -1.67
N ARG A 7 -4.02 -11.80 -2.64
CA ARG A 7 -4.21 -10.37 -2.49
C ARG A 7 -5.67 -10.01 -2.78
N ILE A 8 -6.40 -9.56 -1.76
CA ILE A 8 -7.81 -9.15 -1.89
C ILE A 8 -7.89 -7.69 -2.35
N ALA A 9 -7.18 -6.79 -1.67
CA ALA A 9 -7.17 -5.36 -1.99
C ALA A 9 -5.82 -4.71 -1.71
N THR A 10 -5.57 -3.57 -2.32
CA THR A 10 -4.40 -2.72 -1.99
C THR A 10 -4.75 -1.26 -2.17
N GLY A 11 -4.44 -0.46 -1.16
CA GLY A 11 -4.37 1.00 -1.26
C GLY A 11 -2.92 1.42 -1.42
N TRP A 12 -2.66 2.37 -2.31
CA TRP A 12 -1.32 2.90 -2.52
C TRP A 12 -1.37 4.40 -2.73
N PHE A 13 -0.44 5.10 -2.09
CA PHE A 13 -0.24 6.52 -2.28
C PHE A 13 1.25 6.83 -2.28
N ARG A 14 1.66 7.64 -3.26
CA ARG A 14 3.00 8.22 -3.34
C ARG A 14 2.86 9.66 -3.80
N SER A 15 3.57 10.55 -3.14
CA SER A 15 3.66 11.96 -3.51
C SER A 15 5.10 12.42 -3.38
N GLY A 16 5.56 13.26 -4.32
CA GLY A 16 6.81 14.01 -4.20
C GLY A 16 6.62 15.41 -3.60
N LYS A 17 5.38 15.76 -3.22
CA LYS A 17 5.07 17.08 -2.64
C LYS A 17 5.44 17.11 -1.16
N GLN A 18 6.10 18.19 -0.76
CA GLN A 18 6.25 18.54 0.65
C GLN A 18 4.89 18.92 1.23
N ILE A 19 4.60 18.43 2.43
CA ILE A 19 3.37 18.70 3.18
C ILE A 19 3.79 19.33 4.50
N ASP A 20 3.58 20.64 4.64
CA ASP A 20 4.04 21.39 5.81
C ASP A 20 3.07 21.30 7.00
N ASN A 21 1.78 21.02 6.73
CA ASN A 21 0.72 20.96 7.73
C ASN A 21 0.03 19.59 7.71
N THR A 22 -0.40 19.11 8.88
CA THR A 22 -1.19 17.88 9.00
C THR A 22 -2.38 17.93 8.04
N THR A 23 -2.43 16.96 7.12
CA THR A 23 -3.44 16.89 6.07
C THR A 23 -4.09 15.52 6.13
N GLU A 24 -5.42 15.49 6.03
CA GLU A 24 -6.17 14.24 5.94
C GLU A 24 -6.04 13.65 4.54
N LEU A 25 -5.78 12.34 4.48
CA LEU A 25 -5.61 11.61 3.23
C LEU A 25 -6.49 10.37 3.24
N THR A 26 -7.37 10.26 2.24
CA THR A 26 -8.13 9.03 1.97
C THR A 26 -7.48 8.28 0.81
N ILE A 27 -7.02 7.06 1.06
CA ILE A 27 -6.39 6.20 0.05
C ILE A 27 -7.43 5.15 -0.40
N PRO A 28 -7.86 5.15 -1.67
CA PRO A 28 -8.82 4.16 -2.16
C PRO A 28 -8.18 2.76 -2.22
N LEU A 29 -8.95 1.75 -1.82
CA LEU A 29 -8.57 0.34 -1.98
C LEU A 29 -8.97 -0.15 -3.37
N ILE A 30 -8.03 -0.75 -4.10
CA ILE A 30 -8.29 -1.43 -5.36
C ILE A 30 -8.44 -2.92 -5.08
N TYR A 31 -9.64 -3.44 -5.27
CA TYR A 31 -9.99 -4.85 -5.06
C TYR A 31 -9.71 -5.68 -6.30
N GLY A 32 -9.37 -6.96 -6.09
CA GLY A 32 -9.17 -7.91 -7.18
C GLY A 32 -7.95 -7.59 -8.04
N THR A 33 -8.08 -7.83 -9.34
CA THR A 33 -7.01 -7.59 -10.31
C THR A 33 -6.69 -6.10 -10.43
N LEU A 34 -5.42 -5.80 -10.66
CA LEU A 34 -4.96 -4.44 -10.84
C LEU A 34 -5.21 -3.94 -12.27
N PRO A 35 -5.54 -2.64 -12.46
CA PRO A 35 -5.59 -2.03 -13.79
C PRO A 35 -4.27 -2.19 -14.55
N SER A 36 -4.36 -2.27 -15.87
CA SER A 36 -3.17 -2.25 -16.74
C SER A 36 -2.32 -1.00 -16.47
N GLY A 37 -1.00 -1.17 -16.41
CA GLY A 37 -0.06 -0.09 -16.06
C GLY A 37 0.15 0.14 -14.56
N SER A 38 -0.50 -0.64 -13.68
CA SER A 38 -0.17 -0.63 -12.25
C SER A 38 1.30 -1.01 -12.04
N ALA A 39 1.93 -0.44 -11.01
CA ALA A 39 3.32 -0.72 -10.73
C ALA A 39 3.52 -2.17 -10.24
N SER A 40 4.62 -2.81 -10.65
CA SER A 40 4.89 -4.23 -10.36
C SER A 40 4.87 -4.58 -8.88
N TYR A 41 5.32 -3.67 -8.00
CA TYR A 41 5.30 -3.85 -6.55
C TYR A 41 3.90 -3.92 -5.94
N MET A 42 2.83 -3.55 -6.69
CA MET A 42 1.45 -3.68 -6.22
C MET A 42 0.87 -5.08 -6.47
N PHE A 43 1.51 -5.87 -7.34
CA PHE A 43 1.09 -7.22 -7.68
C PHE A 43 1.53 -8.22 -6.59
N PRO A 44 0.73 -9.24 -6.29
CA PRO A 44 1.16 -10.29 -5.39
C PRO A 44 2.29 -11.11 -6.03
N THR A 45 3.29 -11.48 -5.24
CA THR A 45 4.46 -12.25 -5.72
C THR A 45 4.08 -13.61 -6.32
N ASN A 46 2.96 -14.19 -5.87
CA ASN A 46 2.42 -15.46 -6.38
C ASN A 46 1.34 -15.28 -7.46
N ASN A 47 1.05 -14.05 -7.89
CA ASN A 47 -0.01 -13.70 -8.85
C ASN A 47 -1.43 -14.18 -8.44
N LEU A 48 -1.66 -14.49 -7.16
CA LEU A 48 -2.97 -14.91 -6.68
C LEU A 48 -3.78 -13.71 -6.20
N PHE A 49 -4.90 -13.48 -6.87
CA PHE A 49 -5.88 -12.45 -6.53
C PHE A 49 -7.11 -13.08 -5.87
N GLY A 50 -7.59 -12.42 -4.82
CA GLY A 50 -8.88 -12.70 -4.20
C GLY A 50 -9.97 -11.76 -4.73
N ASN A 51 -11.17 -11.92 -4.24
CA ASN A 51 -12.31 -11.03 -4.50
C ASN A 51 -12.82 -10.42 -3.18
N SER A 52 -13.74 -9.45 -3.27
CA SER A 52 -14.27 -8.72 -2.10
C SER A 52 -15.12 -9.56 -1.14
N SER A 53 -15.55 -10.76 -1.54
CA SER A 53 -16.29 -11.70 -0.69
C SER A 53 -15.40 -12.72 0.02
N ASP A 54 -14.10 -12.76 -0.30
CA ASP A 54 -13.15 -13.63 0.39
C ASP A 54 -12.89 -13.15 1.82
N ASN A 55 -12.76 -14.09 2.75
CA ASN A 55 -12.43 -13.77 4.14
C ASN A 55 -11.03 -13.14 4.25
N ILE A 56 -10.96 -11.95 4.84
CA ILE A 56 -9.70 -11.26 5.12
C ILE A 56 -9.05 -11.90 6.34
N THR A 57 -7.87 -12.51 6.14
CA THR A 57 -7.12 -13.19 7.20
C THR A 57 -5.92 -12.39 7.69
N SER A 58 -5.50 -11.36 6.95
CA SER A 58 -4.31 -10.57 7.25
C SER A 58 -4.42 -9.18 6.66
N LEU A 59 -3.92 -8.19 7.41
CA LEU A 59 -3.81 -6.79 7.00
C LEU A 59 -2.36 -6.34 7.17
N THR A 60 -1.87 -5.57 6.22
CA THR A 60 -0.52 -5.01 6.26
C THR A 60 -0.58 -3.53 5.91
N PHE A 61 0.02 -2.71 6.77
CA PHE A 61 0.18 -1.28 6.55
C PHE A 61 1.67 -0.96 6.51
N VAL A 62 2.11 -0.26 5.47
CA VAL A 62 3.50 0.14 5.28
C VAL A 62 3.55 1.64 5.01
N ALA A 63 4.44 2.32 5.71
CA ALA A 63 4.75 3.72 5.49
C ALA A 63 6.27 3.91 5.45
N SER A 64 6.73 4.80 4.57
CA SER A 64 8.15 5.14 4.45
C SER A 64 8.32 6.61 4.12
N SER A 65 9.30 7.27 4.76
CA SER A 65 9.69 8.63 4.41
C SER A 65 10.50 8.69 3.10
N SER A 66 10.98 7.54 2.59
CA SER A 66 11.70 7.43 1.31
C SER A 66 11.19 6.24 0.52
N ALA A 67 10.54 6.50 -0.62
CA ALA A 67 9.88 5.47 -1.43
C ALA A 67 10.84 4.36 -1.91
N ASN A 68 12.10 4.69 -2.18
CA ASN A 68 13.13 3.75 -2.61
C ASN A 68 14.15 3.44 -1.49
N GLY A 69 13.83 3.74 -0.23
CA GLY A 69 14.78 3.58 0.88
C GLY A 69 15.28 2.14 1.07
N ALA A 70 14.50 1.14 0.66
CA ALA A 70 14.91 -0.27 0.64
C ALA A 70 16.07 -0.57 -0.34
N LEU A 71 16.28 0.30 -1.33
CA LEU A 71 17.41 0.25 -2.28
C LEU A 71 18.56 1.18 -1.87
N PHE A 72 18.51 1.73 -0.64
CA PHE A 72 19.43 2.77 -0.16
C PHE A 72 19.35 4.09 -0.96
N GLU A 73 18.20 4.35 -1.60
CA GLU A 73 17.93 5.57 -2.36
C GLU A 73 16.92 6.46 -1.62
N GLY A 74 17.31 7.69 -1.30
CA GLY A 74 16.43 8.64 -0.64
C GLY A 74 17.15 9.93 -0.20
N GLY A 75 16.37 10.90 0.26
CA GLY A 75 16.90 12.11 0.87
C GLY A 75 17.30 11.86 2.32
N VAL A 76 18.54 12.20 2.69
CA VAL A 76 18.96 12.24 4.10
C VAL A 76 18.01 13.18 4.86
N ASN A 77 17.61 12.77 6.07
CA ASN A 77 16.64 13.49 6.92
C ASN A 77 15.20 13.55 6.39
N SER A 78 14.82 12.71 5.41
CA SER A 78 13.41 12.58 5.01
C SER A 78 12.55 12.18 6.22
N LYS A 79 11.55 13.01 6.54
CA LYS A 79 10.67 12.84 7.70
C LYS A 79 9.23 12.60 7.26
N LEU A 80 8.62 11.57 7.82
CA LEU A 80 7.19 11.27 7.66
C LEU A 80 6.55 11.19 9.05
N THR A 81 5.46 11.93 9.25
CA THR A 81 4.65 11.86 10.46
C THR A 81 3.24 11.47 10.06
N ILE A 82 2.75 10.37 10.64
CA ILE A 82 1.41 9.84 10.41
C ILE A 82 0.70 9.80 11.74
N ASN A 83 -0.57 10.19 11.75
CA ASN A 83 -1.43 10.08 12.91
C ASN A 83 -2.82 9.62 12.46
N ASN A 84 -3.56 9.00 13.39
CA ASN A 84 -4.98 8.66 13.24
C ASN A 84 -5.31 7.80 12.00
N ILE A 85 -4.67 6.64 11.90
CA ILE A 85 -4.91 5.67 10.81
C ILE A 85 -6.27 5.00 11.01
N LYS A 86 -7.11 5.02 9.96
CA LYS A 86 -8.39 4.32 9.92
C LYS A 86 -8.50 3.48 8.64
N LEU A 87 -8.82 2.20 8.79
CA LEU A 87 -9.19 1.34 7.66
C LEU A 87 -10.71 1.43 7.46
N ASN A 88 -11.14 1.98 6.32
CA ASN A 88 -12.52 1.93 5.87
C ASN A 88 -12.63 0.74 4.89
N TYR A 89 -13.34 -0.33 5.27
CA TYR A 89 -13.45 -1.57 4.50
C TYR A 89 -14.88 -2.12 4.50
#